data_AF-T1A2L3-F1
#
_entry.id   AF-T1A2L3-F1
#
_cell.length_a   1.000
_cell.length_b   1.000
_cell.length_c   1.000
_cell.angle_alpha   90.00
_cell.angle_beta   90.00
_cell.angle_gamma   90.00
#
_symmetry.space_group_name_H-M   'P 1'
#
loop_
_entity.id
_entity.type
_entity.pdbx_description
1 polymer ?
#
loop_
_entity_poly.entity_id
_entity_poly.type
_entity_poly.pdbx_seq_one_letter_code
_entity_poly.pdbx_strand_id
1 'polypeptide(L)'
;YLIVLLIDERPEEVTEMQRTVKGEVVSSTFDEPAARHVQVAEMVIEKAKRLVEHKKDVVILLDSITRLARAYNTVVPSSGKVL
;
A
#
# COMPACT_ATOMS: atom_id res chain seq x y z
N TYR A 1 -0.12 8.22 14.58
CA TYR A 1 -0.10 8.70 13.20
C TYR A 1 -0.81 7.65 12.35
N LEU A 2 -1.87 8.02 11.64
CA LEU A 2 -2.68 7.08 10.87
C LEU A 2 -2.36 7.23 9.38
N ILE A 3 -2.00 6.12 8.75
CA ILE A 3 -1.83 5.99 7.30
C ILE A 3 -2.85 4.97 6.81
N VAL A 4 -3.61 5.30 5.79
CA VAL A 4 -4.45 4.36 5.03
C VAL A 4 -3.77 4.11 3.71
N LEU A 5 -3.38 2.87 3.45
CA LEU A 5 -2.74 2.44 2.22
C LEU A 5 -3.71 1.59 1.41
N LEU A 6 -4.14 2.12 0.26
CA LEU A 6 -5.06 1.44 -0.65
C LEU A 6 -4.31 0.91 -1.88
N ILE A 7 -4.36 -0.39 -2.11
CA ILE A 7 -3.65 -1.07 -3.19
C ILE A 7 -4.64 -1.79 -4.09
N ASP A 8 -4.60 -1.46 -5.38
CA ASP A 8 -5.41 -2.11 -6.42
C ASP A 8 -6.92 -2.04 -6.11
N GLU A 9 -7.33 -0.92 -5.51
CA GLU A 9 -8.73 -0.58 -5.23
C GLU A 9 -9.29 0.43 -6.22
N ARG A 10 -10.62 0.63 -6.17
CA ARG A 10 -11.29 1.48 -7.15
C ARG A 10 -11.12 2.98 -6.84
N PRO A 11 -11.00 3.85 -7.86
CA PRO A 11 -10.86 5.29 -7.66
C PRO A 11 -11.96 5.94 -6.81
N GLU A 12 -13.20 5.44 -6.91
CA GLU A 12 -14.31 5.93 -6.10
C GLU A 12 -14.14 5.63 -4.59
N GLU A 13 -13.64 4.44 -4.25
CA GLU A 13 -13.37 4.02 -2.87
C GLU A 13 -12.21 4.84 -2.29
N VAL A 14 -11.17 5.11 -3.10
CA VAL A 14 -10.07 6.00 -2.73
C VAL A 14 -10.58 7.41 -2.44
N THR A 15 -11.43 7.95 -3.32
CA THR A 15 -11.99 9.30 -3.18
C THR A 15 -12.86 9.41 -1.92
N GLU A 16 -13.65 8.38 -1.62
CA GLU A 16 -14.43 8.29 -0.39
C GLU A 16 -13.52 8.28 0.84
N MET A 17 -12.48 7.45 0.84
CA MET A 17 -11.55 7.33 1.96
C MET A 17 -10.82 8.65 2.25
N GLN A 18 -10.38 9.35 1.20
CA GLN A 18 -9.73 10.67 1.29
C GLN A 18 -10.63 11.73 1.93
N ARG A 19 -11.95 11.65 1.73
CA ARG A 19 -12.92 12.61 2.29
C ARG A 19 -13.32 12.27 3.72
N THR A 20 -13.35 10.98 4.06
CA THR A 20 -13.90 10.49 5.33
C THR A 20 -12.84 10.34 6.43
N VAL A 21 -11.62 9.94 6.08
CA VAL A 21 -10.58 9.64 7.06
C VAL A 21 -9.78 10.89 7.43
N LYS A 22 -9.67 11.14 8.74
CA LYS A 22 -8.75 12.15 9.29
C LYS A 22 -7.36 11.53 9.47
N GLY A 23 -6.62 11.41 8.37
CA GLY A 23 -5.30 10.81 8.34
C GLY A 23 -4.64 10.98 6.97
N GLU A 24 -3.46 10.38 6.81
CA GLU A 24 -2.83 10.31 5.49
C GLU A 24 -3.43 9.15 4.71
N VAL A 25 -3.93 9.42 3.50
CA VAL A 25 -4.41 8.39 2.58
C VAL A 25 -3.44 8.32 1.40
N VAL A 26 -2.80 7.17 1.22
CA VAL A 26 -1.91 6.86 0.11
C VAL A 26 -2.54 5.74 -0.69
N SER A 27 -2.56 5.86 -2.01
CA SER A 27 -3.22 4.88 -2.87
C SER A 27 -2.43 4.59 -4.15
N SER A 28 -2.62 3.38 -4.66
CA SER A 28 -2.31 2.98 -6.03
C SER A 28 -3.51 2.21 -6.55
N THR A 29 -4.31 2.82 -7.43
CA THR A 29 -5.56 2.27 -7.98
C THR A 29 -5.30 1.13 -8.96
N PHE A 30 -6.33 0.35 -9.29
CA PHE A 30 -6.21 -0.86 -10.13
C PHE A 30 -5.70 -0.64 -11.56
N ASP A 31 -5.74 0.61 -12.04
CA ASP A 31 -5.22 1.02 -13.36
C ASP A 31 -3.69 1.18 -13.37
N GLU A 32 -3.05 1.19 -12.20
CA GLU A 32 -1.60 1.26 -12.06
C GLU A 32 -0.95 -0.14 -12.21
N PRO A 33 0.29 -0.24 -12.70
CA PRO A 33 0.98 -1.52 -12.83
C PRO A 33 1.36 -2.11 -11.46
N ALA A 34 1.49 -3.44 -11.38
CA ALA A 34 1.90 -4.15 -10.14
C ALA A 34 3.20 -3.60 -9.52
N ALA A 35 4.17 -3.19 -10.36
CA ALA A 35 5.40 -2.56 -9.89
C ALA A 35 5.15 -1.25 -9.14
N ARG A 36 4.13 -0.48 -9.53
CA ARG A 36 3.73 0.75 -8.84
C ARG A 36 3.13 0.42 -7.47
N HIS A 37 2.27 -0.59 -7.36
CA HIS A 37 1.72 -1.03 -6.09
C HIS A 37 2.83 -1.39 -5.08
N VAL A 38 3.79 -2.21 -5.53
CA VAL A 38 4.96 -2.60 -4.72
C VAL A 38 5.76 -1.36 -4.30
N GLN A 39 6.09 -0.47 -5.25
CA GLN A 39 6.85 0.74 -4.97
C GLN A 39 6.15 1.64 -3.94
N VAL A 40 4.84 1.86 -4.07
CA VAL A 40 4.06 2.70 -3.15
C VAL A 40 4.02 2.09 -1.75
N ALA A 41 3.81 0.78 -1.65
CA ALA A 41 3.83 0.08 -0.37
C ALA A 41 5.20 0.18 0.33
N GLU A 42 6.30 0.01 -0.42
CA GLU A 42 7.66 0.12 0.10
C GLU A 42 7.98 1.54 0.60
N MET A 43 7.54 2.58 -0.13
CA MET A 43 7.71 3.96 0.34
C MET A 43 6.93 4.23 1.63
N VAL A 44 5.71 3.68 1.76
CA VAL A 44 4.88 3.87 2.95
C VAL A 44 5.48 3.16 4.17
N ILE A 45 5.95 1.92 4.02
CA ILE A 45 6.54 1.19 5.14
C ILE A 45 7.86 1.83 5.60
N GLU A 46 8.69 2.32 4.67
CA GLU A 46 9.91 3.05 5.03
C GLU A 46 9.59 4.36 5.76
N LYS A 47 8.61 5.13 5.28
CA LYS A 47 8.13 6.33 5.99
C LYS A 47 7.64 5.99 7.41
N ALA A 48 6.87 4.92 7.57
CA ALA A 48 6.39 4.49 8.86
C ALA A 48 7.53 4.10 9.81
N LYS A 49 8.53 3.35 9.33
CA LYS A 49 9.75 3.03 10.11
C LYS A 49 10.45 4.29 10.59
N ARG A 50 10.66 5.28 9.72
CA ARG A 50 11.29 6.57 10.10
C ARG A 50 10.48 7.33 11.16
N LEU A 51 9.15 7.33 11.05
CA LEU A 51 8.29 7.92 12.08
C LEU A 51 8.42 7.19 13.43
N VAL A 52 8.49 5.86 13.43
CA VAL A 52 8.69 5.05 14.63
C VAL A 52 10.07 5.30 15.26
N GLU A 53 11.13 5.47 14.47
CA GLU A 53 12.47 5.86 14.96
C GLU A 53 12.43 7.19 15.72
N HIS A 54 11.55 8.12 15.33
CA HIS A 54 11.27 9.36 16.05
C HIS A 54 10.27 9.20 17.21
N LYS A 55 10.07 7.96 17.70
CA LYS A 55 9.17 7.60 18.81
C LYS A 55 7.71 7.99 18.57
N LYS A 56 7.25 7.95 17.31
CA LYS A 56 5.83 8.11 16.98
C LYS A 56 5.16 6.74 16.91
N ASP A 57 3.98 6.62 17.50
CA ASP A 57 3.10 5.48 17.25
C ASP A 57 2.46 5.61 15.86
N VAL A 58 2.66 4.61 15.01
CA VAL A 58 2.17 4.61 13.63
C VAL A 58 1.26 3.41 13.41
N VAL A 59 0.10 3.66 12.80
CA VAL A 59 -0.84 2.63 12.38
C VAL A 59 -1.01 2.73 10.87
N ILE A 60 -0.83 1.61 10.17
CA ILE A 60 -1.13 1.48 8.74
C ILE A 60 -2.37 0.59 8.60
N LEU A 61 -3.43 1.13 8.01
CA LEU A 61 -4.56 0.36 7.52
C LEU A 61 -4.30 0.02 6.05
N LEU A 62 -3.97 -1.24 5.77
CA LEU A 62 -3.68 -1.72 4.42
C LEU A 62 -4.91 -2.43 3.85
N ASP A 63 -5.45 -1.90 2.77
CA ASP A 63 -6.52 -2.53 1.99
C ASP A 63 -6.05 -2.69 0.52
N SER A 64 -5.65 -3.88 0.04
CA SER A 64 -5.55 -5.14 0.78
C SER A 64 -4.19 -5.84 0.66
N ILE A 65 -3.84 -6.58 1.72
CA ILE A 65 -2.62 -7.40 1.76
C ILE A 65 -2.61 -8.48 0.66
N THR A 66 -3.77 -9.03 0.31
CA THR A 66 -3.93 -10.04 -0.73
C THR A 66 -3.54 -9.50 -2.11
N ARG A 67 -3.99 -8.28 -2.44
CA ARG A 67 -3.64 -7.62 -3.71
C ARG A 67 -2.17 -7.25 -3.77
N LEU A 68 -1.62 -6.74 -2.66
CA LEU A 68 -0.20 -6.45 -2.56
C LEU A 68 0.67 -7.72 -2.76
N ALA A 69 0.27 -8.85 -2.15
CA ALA A 69 0.97 -10.12 -2.35
C ALA A 69 0.93 -10.59 -3.81
N ARG A 70 -0.21 -10.42 -4.50
CA ARG A 70 -0.31 -10.71 -5.95
C ARG A 70 0.62 -9.82 -6.76
N ALA A 71 0.70 -8.53 -6.43
CA ALA A 71 1.61 -7.60 -7.09
C ALA A 71 3.08 -8.05 -6.93
N TYR A 72 3.48 -8.46 -5.73
CA TYR A 72 4.81 -9.04 -5.50
C TYR A 72 5.06 -10.29 -6.34
N ASN A 73 4.12 -11.23 -6.38
CA ASN A 73 4.25 -12.45 -7.19
C ASN A 73 4.41 -12.16 -8.69
N THR A 74 3.76 -11.11 -9.20
CA THR A 74 3.89 -10.69 -10.61
C THR A 74 5.24 -10.03 -10.92
N VAL A 75 5.82 -9.30 -9.96
CA VAL A 75 7.06 -8.53 -10.15
C VAL A 75 8.31 -9.38 -9.92
N VAL A 76 8.23 -10.42 -9.07
CA VAL A 76 9.37 -11.30 -8.79
C VAL A 76 9.74 -12.13 -10.03
N PRO A 77 11.02 -12.23 -10.41
CA PRO A 77 11.47 -13.09 -11.50
C PRO A 77 11.07 -14.55 -11.27
N SER A 78 10.64 -15.24 -12.34
CA SER A 78 10.23 -16.64 -12.25
C SER A 78 11.36 -17.52 -11.70
N SER A 79 11.09 -18.20 -10.60
CA SER A 79 12.00 -19.15 -9.96
C SER A 79 11.93 -20.56 -10.57
N GLY A 80 11.10 -20.74 -11.60
CA GLY A 80 10.81 -22.05 -12.21
C GLY A 80 9.95 -22.99 -11.34
N LYS A 81 9.47 -22.52 -10.18
CA LYS A 81 8.59 -23.26 -9.27
C LYS A 81 7.35 -22.42 -8.97
N VAL A 82 6.16 -22.99 -9.19
CA VAL A 82 4.88 -22.40 -8.83
C VAL A 82 4.35 -23.14 -7.60
N LEU A 83 3.91 -22.40 -6.58
CA LEU A 83 3.31 -22.92 -5.34
C LEU A 83 1.79 -22.75 -5.37
#